data_AF-A0A9W6WQU3-F1
#
_entry.id   AF-A0A9W6WQU3-F1
#
_cell.length_a   1.000
_cell.length_b   1.000
_cell.length_c   1.000
_cell.angle_alpha   90.00
_cell.angle_beta   90.00
_cell.angle_gamma   90.00
#
_symmetry.space_group_name_H-M   'P 1'
#
loop_
_entity.id
_entity.type
_entity.pdbx_description
1 polymer ?
#
loop_
_entity_poly.entity_id
_entity_poly.type
_entity_poly.pdbx_seq_one_letter_code
_entity_poly.pdbx_strand_id
1 'polypeptide(L)'
;MAKMNLAFRKGKSILTAININSRLGFAKLLKNKRADTVLAGIKALIGEEKVEVLTTDNGKECLNPKGKVMEGDLDHNCQLMERLENELPIGATVLYRLDKGAFDKEKVRLSKTVYEIVGIDGYRVQIRSKNRHTLYKAPNDIKLFKSKATDAKVGKNQVFEAEELLDHKKIKNGKLKNLVKWIGYNDPTWEPQDNLRLINKSKRSTLENEYWKKK
;
A
#
# COMPACT_ATOMS: atom_id res chain seq x y z
N MET A 1 -7.15 5.18 -2.89
CA MET A 1 -7.25 4.22 -4.01
C MET A 1 -8.69 4.19 -4.52
N ALA A 2 -8.92 4.24 -5.82
CA ALA A 2 -10.24 4.12 -6.42
C ALA A 2 -10.22 3.13 -7.57
N LYS A 3 -11.32 2.38 -7.70
CA LYS A 3 -11.55 1.49 -8.85
C LYS A 3 -12.42 2.22 -9.85
N MET A 4 -11.95 2.35 -11.07
CA MET A 4 -12.57 3.07 -12.17
C MET A 4 -13.07 2.10 -13.25
N ASN A 5 -14.15 2.48 -13.92
CA ASN A 5 -14.69 1.78 -15.08
C ASN A 5 -15.31 2.80 -16.06
N LEU A 6 -15.44 2.41 -17.33
CA LEU A 6 -16.21 3.12 -18.34
C LEU A 6 -17.53 2.37 -18.61
N ALA A 7 -18.63 2.92 -18.09
CA ALA A 7 -19.95 2.36 -18.24
C ALA A 7 -20.68 2.93 -19.47
N PHE A 8 -21.57 2.13 -20.06
CA PHE A 8 -22.36 2.52 -21.22
C PHE A 8 -23.85 2.37 -20.94
N ARG A 9 -24.63 3.44 -21.15
CA ARG A 9 -26.08 3.41 -20.98
C ARG A 9 -26.75 4.26 -22.04
N LYS A 10 -27.66 3.66 -22.82
CA LYS A 10 -28.43 4.34 -23.89
C LYS A 10 -27.53 5.13 -24.87
N GLY A 11 -26.44 4.52 -25.33
CA GLY A 11 -25.48 5.15 -26.25
C GLY A 11 -24.57 6.22 -25.62
N LYS A 12 -24.73 6.53 -24.34
CA LYS A 12 -23.89 7.48 -23.62
C LYS A 12 -22.79 6.77 -22.84
N SER A 13 -21.64 7.43 -22.77
CA SER A 13 -20.45 6.92 -22.07
C SER A 13 -20.31 7.63 -20.72
N ILE A 14 -20.11 6.88 -19.65
CA ILE A 14 -20.06 7.40 -18.29
C ILE A 14 -18.78 6.88 -17.64
N LEU A 15 -17.91 7.80 -17.21
CA LEU A 15 -16.79 7.46 -16.36
C LEU A 15 -17.31 7.25 -14.95
N THR A 16 -17.10 6.07 -14.39
CA THR A 16 -17.46 5.78 -13.00
C THR A 16 -16.20 5.43 -12.22
N ALA A 17 -16.13 5.89 -10.98
CA ALA A 17 -15.09 5.45 -10.06
C ALA A 17 -15.67 5.31 -8.67
N ILE A 18 -15.16 4.35 -7.91
CA ILE A 18 -15.52 4.15 -6.52
C ILE A 18 -14.23 4.24 -5.72
N ASN A 19 -14.15 5.22 -4.84
CA ASN A 19 -13.08 5.29 -3.86
C ASN A 19 -13.29 4.15 -2.86
N ILE A 20 -12.37 3.19 -2.83
CA ILE A 20 -12.54 1.96 -2.06
C ILE A 20 -12.48 2.22 -0.54
N ASN A 21 -11.83 3.32 -0.13
CA ASN A 21 -11.66 3.68 1.26
C ASN A 21 -12.91 4.40 1.80
N SER A 22 -13.44 5.37 1.05
CA SER A 22 -14.59 6.17 1.47
C SER A 22 -15.94 5.59 1.05
N ARG A 23 -15.95 4.64 0.10
CA ARG A 23 -17.15 4.12 -0.60
C ARG A 23 -17.95 5.19 -1.35
N LEU A 24 -17.36 6.36 -1.56
CA LEU A 24 -17.96 7.41 -2.39
C LEU A 24 -17.80 7.06 -3.86
N GLY A 25 -18.89 7.25 -4.60
CA GLY A 25 -18.96 7.02 -6.03
C GLY A 25 -18.86 8.34 -6.78
N PHE A 26 -17.94 8.39 -7.73
CA PHE A 26 -17.86 9.43 -8.74
C PHE A 26 -18.47 8.92 -10.04
N ALA A 27 -19.28 9.75 -10.69
CA ALA A 27 -19.83 9.46 -12.01
C ALA A 27 -19.83 10.72 -12.86
N LYS A 28 -19.19 10.66 -14.03
CA LYS A 28 -19.14 11.77 -14.98
C LYS A 28 -19.59 11.31 -16.35
N LEU A 29 -20.60 11.99 -16.88
CA LEU A 29 -21.04 11.78 -18.24
C LEU A 29 -19.97 12.31 -19.20
N LEU A 30 -19.53 11.47 -20.15
CA LEU A 30 -18.57 11.83 -21.17
C LEU A 30 -19.27 12.16 -22.49
N LYS A 31 -18.72 13.13 -23.22
CA LYS A 31 -19.22 13.51 -24.55
C LYS A 31 -19.05 12.37 -25.56
N ASN A 32 -17.97 11.59 -25.44
CA ASN A 32 -17.64 10.43 -26.27
C ASN A 32 -16.60 9.55 -25.52
N LYS A 33 -16.20 8.43 -26.14
CA LYS A 33 -15.20 7.48 -25.59
C LYS A 33 -13.75 7.77 -25.97
N ARG A 34 -13.46 8.91 -26.61
CA ARG A 34 -12.11 9.20 -27.08
C ARG A 34 -11.18 9.41 -25.89
N ALA A 35 -9.91 9.05 -26.07
CA ALA A 35 -8.92 9.05 -25.00
C ALA A 35 -8.74 10.42 -24.34
N ASP A 36 -8.80 11.51 -25.11
CA ASP A 36 -8.76 12.89 -24.63
C ASP A 36 -9.90 13.22 -23.65
N THR A 37 -11.11 12.77 -23.98
CA THR A 37 -12.33 12.98 -23.20
C THR A 37 -12.33 12.15 -21.92
N VAL A 38 -11.84 10.91 -22.00
CA VAL A 38 -11.65 10.03 -20.83
C VAL A 38 -10.58 10.60 -19.89
N LEU A 39 -9.44 11.07 -20.41
CA LEU A 39 -8.37 11.69 -19.63
C LEU A 39 -8.86 12.94 -18.88
N ALA A 40 -9.62 13.80 -19.53
CA ALA A 40 -10.24 14.97 -18.88
C ALA A 40 -11.21 14.56 -17.75
N GLY A 41 -11.90 13.42 -17.91
CA GLY A 41 -12.72 12.82 -16.85
C GLY A 41 -11.89 12.32 -15.66
N ILE A 42 -10.78 11.65 -15.93
CA ILE A 42 -9.85 11.14 -14.91
C ILE A 42 -9.23 12.28 -14.11
N LYS A 43 -8.78 13.35 -14.77
CA LYS A 43 -8.22 14.53 -14.09
C LYS A 43 -9.22 15.18 -13.14
N ALA A 44 -10.50 15.25 -13.52
CA ALA A 44 -11.55 15.76 -12.65
C ALA A 44 -11.76 14.86 -11.43
N LEU A 45 -11.78 13.54 -11.62
CA LEU A 45 -11.85 12.56 -10.52
C LEU A 45 -10.69 12.73 -9.52
N ILE A 46 -9.45 12.84 -10.01
CA ILE A 46 -8.27 12.99 -9.13
C ILE A 46 -8.35 14.31 -8.34
N GLY A 47 -8.75 15.40 -8.99
CA GLY A 47 -8.86 16.71 -8.35
C GLY A 47 -9.95 16.78 -7.28
N GLU A 48 -11.11 16.16 -7.53
CA GLU A 48 -12.26 16.19 -6.60
C GLU A 48 -12.10 15.20 -5.44
N GLU A 49 -11.70 13.96 -5.73
CA GLU A 49 -11.71 12.87 -4.75
C GLU A 49 -10.32 12.60 -4.11
N LYS A 50 -9.30 13.42 -4.44
CA LYS A 50 -7.91 13.29 -3.97
C LYS A 50 -7.39 11.86 -4.06
N VAL A 51 -7.62 11.21 -5.20
CA VAL A 51 -7.31 9.80 -5.40
C VAL A 51 -5.83 9.62 -5.75
N GLU A 52 -5.08 8.95 -4.89
CA GLU A 52 -3.65 8.67 -5.11
C GLU A 52 -3.37 7.45 -6.01
N VAL A 53 -4.32 6.53 -6.13
CA VAL A 53 -4.14 5.27 -6.89
C VAL A 53 -5.43 4.94 -7.64
N LEU A 54 -5.34 4.77 -8.94
CA LEU A 54 -6.44 4.33 -9.80
C LEU A 54 -6.21 2.91 -10.29
N THR A 55 -7.25 2.08 -10.23
CA THR A 55 -7.27 0.76 -10.86
C THR A 55 -8.39 0.70 -11.88
N THR A 56 -8.10 0.14 -13.05
CA THR A 56 -9.06 0.00 -14.15
C THR A 56 -9.15 -1.47 -14.55
N ASP A 57 -10.24 -1.87 -15.19
CA ASP A 57 -10.45 -3.19 -15.75
C ASP A 57 -9.92 -3.29 -17.19
N ASN A 58 -8.66 -2.92 -17.43
CA ASN A 58 -7.92 -3.13 -18.70
C ASN A 58 -8.68 -2.85 -20.01
N GLY A 59 -9.73 -2.01 -19.98
CA GLY A 59 -10.53 -1.71 -21.16
C GLY A 59 -9.68 -1.01 -22.22
N LYS A 60 -9.86 -1.37 -23.50
CA LYS A 60 -9.13 -0.77 -24.65
C LYS A 60 -9.20 0.76 -24.69
N GLU A 61 -10.25 1.33 -24.11
CA GLU A 61 -10.53 2.77 -23.98
C GLU A 61 -9.58 3.49 -23.00
N CYS A 62 -8.94 2.74 -22.09
CA CYS A 62 -7.93 3.20 -21.14
C CYS A 62 -6.51 2.99 -21.66
N LEU A 63 -6.38 2.43 -22.87
CA LEU A 63 -5.12 2.20 -23.58
C LEU A 63 -5.00 3.20 -24.74
N ASN A 64 -3.80 3.68 -25.01
CA ASN A 64 -3.49 4.40 -26.23
C ASN A 64 -3.55 3.43 -27.45
N PRO A 65 -3.49 3.93 -28.70
CA PRO A 65 -3.53 3.09 -29.91
C PRO A 65 -2.42 2.02 -30.01
N LYS A 66 -1.40 2.08 -29.15
CA LYS A 66 -0.31 1.09 -29.04
C LYS A 66 -0.54 0.08 -27.90
N GLY A 67 -1.72 0.07 -27.25
CA GLY A 67 -2.03 -0.84 -26.15
C GLY A 67 -1.38 -0.47 -24.82
N LYS A 68 -0.82 0.74 -24.67
CA LYS A 68 -0.24 1.22 -23.41
C LYS A 68 -1.25 2.06 -22.63
N VAL A 69 -1.33 1.86 -21.32
CA VAL A 69 -2.19 2.67 -20.45
C VAL A 69 -1.81 4.15 -20.54
N MET A 70 -2.78 5.07 -20.44
CA MET A 70 -2.57 6.51 -20.62
C MET A 70 -1.37 7.03 -19.80
N GLU A 71 -0.33 7.45 -20.53
CA GLU A 71 1.08 7.44 -20.11
C GLU A 71 1.43 8.42 -18.97
N GLY A 72 0.73 9.55 -18.79
CA GLY A 72 1.21 10.63 -17.91
C GLY A 72 1.34 10.28 -16.41
N ASP A 73 0.33 9.64 -15.82
CA ASP A 73 0.32 9.35 -14.37
C ASP A 73 0.98 8.00 -14.03
N LEU A 74 1.01 7.07 -14.99
CA LEU A 74 1.73 5.80 -14.85
C LEU A 74 3.22 5.95 -15.10
N ASP A 75 3.63 6.79 -16.04
CA ASP A 75 5.05 7.11 -16.25
C ASP A 75 5.59 7.88 -15.04
N HIS A 76 4.80 8.79 -14.43
CA HIS A 76 5.18 9.42 -13.16
C HIS A 76 5.35 8.40 -12.02
N ASN A 77 4.43 7.44 -11.88
CA ASN A 77 4.53 6.41 -10.85
C ASN A 77 5.66 5.41 -11.12
N CYS A 78 5.89 5.03 -12.38
CA CYS A 78 7.02 4.19 -12.79
C CYS A 78 8.35 4.91 -12.57
N GLN A 79 8.48 6.17 -12.98
CA GLN A 79 9.66 7.00 -12.73
C GLN A 79 9.88 7.25 -11.23
N LEU A 80 8.81 7.37 -10.45
CA LEU A 80 8.91 7.45 -8.99
C LEU A 80 9.44 6.14 -8.42
N MET A 81 8.92 4.99 -8.84
CA MET A 81 9.41 3.69 -8.38
C MET A 81 10.87 3.45 -8.79
N GLU A 82 11.23 3.76 -10.04
CA GLU A 82 12.61 3.65 -10.54
C GLU A 82 13.56 4.60 -9.78
N ARG A 83 13.12 5.83 -9.50
CA ARG A 83 13.88 6.76 -8.65
C ARG A 83 14.06 6.21 -7.24
N LEU A 84 13.00 5.66 -6.65
CA LEU A 84 13.05 5.08 -5.31
C LEU A 84 13.99 3.89 -5.26
N GLU A 85 13.97 3.00 -6.25
CA GLU A 85 14.89 1.86 -6.32
C GLU A 85 16.35 2.30 -6.43
N ASN A 86 16.63 3.38 -7.18
CA ASN A 86 17.97 3.95 -7.32
C ASN A 86 18.43 4.71 -6.06
N GLU A 87 17.56 5.51 -5.44
CA GLU A 87 17.89 6.30 -4.24
C GLU A 87 17.94 5.44 -2.97
N LEU A 88 17.14 4.38 -2.91
CA LEU A 88 16.94 3.53 -1.75
C LEU A 88 17.18 2.05 -2.11
N PRO A 89 18.41 1.68 -2.46
CA PRO A 89 18.70 0.32 -2.88
C PRO A 89 18.48 -0.68 -1.74
N ILE A 90 17.95 -1.84 -2.09
CA ILE A 90 17.78 -2.97 -1.16
C ILE A 90 19.15 -3.35 -0.58
N GLY A 91 19.21 -3.59 0.74
CA GLY A 91 20.44 -3.83 1.50
C GLY A 91 21.10 -2.56 2.04
N ALA A 92 20.66 -1.37 1.62
CA ALA A 92 21.14 -0.13 2.22
C ALA A 92 20.67 0.00 3.68
N THR A 93 21.46 0.70 4.49
CA THR A 93 21.11 0.97 5.88
C THR A 93 20.60 2.39 6.04
N VAL A 94 19.62 2.57 6.93
CA VAL A 94 18.82 3.79 7.03
C VAL A 94 18.42 4.12 8.48
N LEU A 95 18.20 5.40 8.70
CA LEU A 95 17.40 5.94 9.79
C LEU A 95 16.07 6.43 9.23
N TYR A 96 15.03 6.48 10.06
CA TYR A 96 13.75 7.06 9.66
C TYR A 96 13.35 8.24 10.54
N ARG A 97 12.56 9.15 9.98
CA ARG A 97 12.03 10.32 10.68
C ARG A 97 10.96 9.91 11.70
N LEU A 98 11.12 10.38 12.94
CA LEU A 98 10.13 10.19 14.00
C LEU A 98 9.00 11.21 13.85
N ASP A 99 7.78 10.78 14.17
CA ASP A 99 6.60 11.64 14.18
C ASP A 99 6.77 12.76 15.21
N LYS A 100 6.30 13.96 14.88
CA LYS A 100 6.33 15.11 15.80
C LYS A 100 5.34 14.85 16.95
N GLY A 101 5.76 15.07 18.19
CA GLY A 101 4.82 15.23 19.30
C GLY A 101 4.03 16.53 19.13
N ALA A 102 2.81 16.58 19.68
CA ALA A 102 1.90 17.73 19.55
C ALA A 102 2.49 19.08 20.03
N PHE A 103 3.60 19.04 20.79
CA PHE A 103 4.26 20.21 21.37
C PHE A 103 5.75 20.31 21.01
N ASP A 104 6.24 19.54 20.03
CA ASP A 104 7.64 19.55 19.64
C ASP A 104 7.96 20.67 18.63
N LYS A 105 8.97 21.50 18.94
CA LYS A 105 9.56 22.48 18.00
C LYS A 105 10.14 21.78 16.77
N GLU A 106 10.21 22.50 15.65
CA GLU A 106 10.43 22.03 14.26
C GLU A 106 11.65 21.13 13.95
N LYS A 107 12.54 20.83 14.90
CA LYS A 107 13.74 20.04 14.62
C LYS A 107 13.37 18.60 14.24
N VAL A 108 13.77 18.19 13.04
CA VAL A 108 13.64 16.82 12.53
C VAL A 108 14.35 15.85 13.48
N ARG A 109 13.62 14.89 14.03
CA ARG A 109 14.17 13.81 14.85
C ARG A 109 14.27 12.53 14.03
N LEU A 110 15.43 11.89 14.06
CA LEU A 110 15.66 10.59 13.42
C LEU A 110 15.61 9.47 14.46
N SER A 111 15.35 8.25 13.99
CA SER A 111 15.46 7.04 14.80
C SER A 111 16.88 6.89 15.35
N LYS A 112 17.00 6.34 16.57
CA LYS A 112 18.30 5.94 17.13
C LYS A 112 18.76 4.59 16.57
N THR A 113 17.81 3.74 16.22
CA THR A 113 18.05 2.43 15.61
C THR A 113 18.28 2.58 14.11
N VAL A 114 19.33 1.91 13.63
CA VAL A 114 19.65 1.71 12.21
C VAL A 114 18.93 0.47 11.69
N TYR A 115 18.25 0.61 10.55
CA TYR A 115 17.53 -0.45 9.86
C TYR A 115 18.17 -0.73 8.50
N GLU A 116 17.88 -1.87 7.91
CA GLU A 116 18.23 -2.24 6.54
C GLU A 116 16.99 -2.18 5.65
N ILE A 117 17.11 -1.68 4.43
CA ILE A 117 16.04 -1.73 3.43
C ILE A 117 15.95 -3.15 2.91
N VAL A 118 14.79 -3.79 3.08
CA VAL A 118 14.57 -5.18 2.63
C VAL A 118 13.64 -5.27 1.42
N GLY A 119 12.97 -4.18 1.08
CA GLY A 119 12.09 -4.12 -0.08
C GLY A 119 11.26 -2.85 -0.11
N ILE A 120 10.42 -2.76 -1.13
CA ILE A 120 9.43 -1.70 -1.31
C ILE A 120 8.08 -2.38 -1.52
N ASP A 121 7.07 -1.98 -0.75
CA ASP A 121 5.71 -2.49 -0.85
C ASP A 121 4.75 -1.33 -1.15
N GLY A 122 4.33 -1.24 -2.42
CA GLY A 122 3.67 -0.06 -2.95
C GLY A 122 4.57 1.18 -2.86
N TYR A 123 4.09 2.24 -2.21
CA TYR A 123 4.86 3.47 -1.99
C TYR A 123 5.52 3.53 -0.60
N ARG A 124 5.66 2.39 0.08
CA ARG A 124 6.32 2.32 1.39
C ARG A 124 7.59 1.50 1.31
N VAL A 125 8.63 2.02 1.92
CA VAL A 125 9.91 1.34 2.08
C VAL A 125 9.80 0.41 3.27
N GLN A 126 10.05 -0.88 3.04
CA GLN A 126 10.12 -1.89 4.08
C GLN A 126 11.53 -1.90 4.65
N ILE A 127 11.65 -1.62 5.94
CA ILE A 127 12.92 -1.54 6.65
C ILE A 127 12.93 -2.54 7.81
N ARG A 128 14.05 -3.23 8.03
CA ARG A 128 14.18 -4.28 9.03
C ARG A 128 15.40 -4.06 9.93
N SER A 129 15.22 -4.21 11.23
CA SER A 129 16.32 -4.16 12.20
C SER A 129 17.07 -5.48 12.27
N LYS A 130 18.21 -5.51 12.98
CA LYS A 130 19.01 -6.72 13.17
C LYS A 130 18.22 -7.85 13.87
N ASN A 131 17.38 -7.51 14.84
CA ASN A 131 16.47 -8.44 15.52
C ASN A 131 15.15 -8.70 14.76
N ARG A 132 15.13 -8.54 13.43
CA ARG A 132 13.99 -8.84 12.53
C ARG A 132 12.69 -8.06 12.81
N HIS A 133 12.78 -6.92 13.48
CA HIS A 133 11.63 -6.04 13.62
C HIS A 133 11.50 -5.16 12.36
N THR A 134 10.34 -5.29 11.70
CA THR A 134 10.08 -4.70 10.39
C THR A 134 9.15 -3.49 10.51
N LEU A 135 9.42 -2.43 9.75
CA LEU A 135 8.61 -1.21 9.67
C LEU A 135 8.36 -0.84 8.21
N TYR A 136 7.25 -0.16 7.98
CA TYR A 136 6.91 0.42 6.68
C TYR A 136 6.85 1.93 6.80
N LYS A 137 7.69 2.64 6.05
CA LYS A 137 7.81 4.11 6.12
C LYS A 137 7.74 4.74 4.73
N ALA A 138 7.32 6.00 4.69
CA ALA A 138 7.33 6.75 3.45
C ALA A 138 8.77 7.02 3.02
N PRO A 139 9.09 7.00 1.71
CA PRO A 139 10.44 7.27 1.22
C PRO A 139 11.03 8.59 1.73
N ASN A 140 10.21 9.65 1.81
CA ASN A 140 10.62 10.97 2.28
C ASN A 140 11.05 10.99 3.76
N ASP A 141 10.64 9.99 4.53
CA ASP A 141 11.02 9.84 5.94
C ASP A 141 12.28 8.98 6.10
N ILE A 142 12.77 8.34 5.03
CA ILE A 142 13.97 7.52 5.04
C ILE A 142 15.22 8.38 4.80
N LYS A 143 16.29 8.07 5.54
CA LYS A 143 17.61 8.67 5.37
C LYS A 143 18.67 7.59 5.36
N LEU A 144 19.41 7.48 4.26
CA LEU A 144 20.58 6.61 4.15
C LEU A 144 21.58 6.91 5.27
N PHE A 145 22.14 5.84 5.82
CA PHE A 145 23.10 5.88 6.90
C PHE A 145 24.22 4.89 6.60
N LYS A 146 25.44 5.15 7.07
CA LYS A 146 26.61 4.29 6.80
C LYS A 146 27.01 3.53 8.07
N SER A 147 26.09 2.73 8.60
CA SER A 147 26.36 1.89 9.77
C SER A 147 25.55 0.60 9.69
N LYS A 148 26.01 -0.45 10.38
CA LYS A 148 25.30 -1.72 10.39
C LYS A 148 23.93 -1.58 11.06
N ALA A 149 22.97 -2.38 10.60
CA ALA A 149 21.67 -2.47 11.25
C ALA A 149 21.85 -2.85 12.74
N THR A 150 21.10 -2.18 13.59
CA THR A 150 21.14 -2.34 15.06
C THR A 150 19.83 -2.95 15.56
N ASP A 151 19.81 -3.43 16.79
CA ASP A 151 18.60 -3.96 17.40
C ASP A 151 17.58 -2.84 17.68
N ALA A 152 16.33 -3.09 17.30
CA ALA A 152 15.24 -2.19 17.61
C ALA A 152 14.70 -2.48 19.01
N LYS A 153 14.44 -1.43 19.80
CA LYS A 153 13.62 -1.56 21.01
C LYS A 153 12.17 -1.77 20.57
N VAL A 154 11.62 -2.94 20.91
CA VAL A 154 10.26 -3.30 20.53
C VAL A 154 9.27 -2.59 21.45
N GLY A 155 8.37 -1.80 20.88
CA GLY A 155 7.33 -1.03 21.57
C GLY A 155 5.92 -1.47 21.16
N LYS A 156 4.89 -0.84 21.73
CA LYS A 156 3.48 -1.09 21.36
C LYS A 156 3.21 -0.61 19.92
N ASN A 157 2.31 -1.31 19.20
CA ASN A 157 1.90 -1.04 17.81
C ASN A 157 2.98 -1.28 16.73
N GLN A 158 3.77 -2.33 16.89
CA GLN A 158 4.81 -2.72 15.93
C GLN A 158 4.38 -3.87 15.03
N VAL A 159 5.06 -4.01 13.88
CA VAL A 159 4.80 -5.08 12.91
C VAL A 159 5.76 -6.23 13.19
N PHE A 160 5.20 -7.43 13.28
CA PHE A 160 5.92 -8.66 13.52
C PHE A 160 5.77 -9.60 12.33
N GLU A 161 6.81 -10.36 12.03
CA GLU A 161 6.77 -11.36 10.96
C GLU A 161 6.07 -12.63 11.46
N ALA A 162 5.02 -13.03 10.76
CA ALA A 162 4.29 -14.26 11.02
C ALA A 162 4.85 -15.41 10.16
N GLU A 163 4.95 -16.59 10.75
CA GLU A 163 5.43 -17.81 10.10
C GLU A 163 4.29 -18.51 9.35
N GLU A 164 3.17 -18.75 10.02
CA GLU A 164 2.04 -19.49 9.47
C GLU A 164 0.73 -19.14 10.19
N LEU A 165 -0.41 -19.29 9.50
CA LEU A 165 -1.72 -19.32 10.16
C LEU A 165 -2.06 -20.76 10.52
N LEU A 166 -2.31 -21.02 11.79
CA LEU A 166 -2.63 -22.36 12.29
C LEU A 166 -4.13 -22.62 12.25
N ASP A 167 -4.94 -21.61 12.54
CA ASP A 167 -6.39 -21.75 12.61
C ASP A 167 -7.13 -20.42 12.38
N HIS A 168 -8.46 -20.48 12.22
CA HIS A 168 -9.34 -19.32 12.16
C HIS A 168 -10.65 -19.57 12.91
N LYS A 169 -11.23 -18.51 13.47
CA LYS A 169 -12.56 -18.55 14.07
C LYS A 169 -13.36 -17.28 13.84
N LYS A 170 -14.68 -17.44 13.71
CA LYS A 170 -15.62 -16.32 13.73
C LYS A 170 -15.97 -15.98 15.18
N ILE A 171 -15.92 -14.70 15.53
CA ILE A 171 -16.37 -14.20 16.84
C ILE A 171 -17.82 -13.72 16.79
N LYS A 172 -18.46 -13.53 17.95
CA LYS A 172 -19.90 -13.22 18.08
C LYS A 172 -20.40 -12.02 17.27
N ASN A 173 -19.52 -11.09 16.89
CA ASN A 173 -19.85 -9.91 16.07
C ASN A 173 -19.63 -10.12 14.55
N GLY A 174 -19.46 -11.37 14.10
CA GLY A 174 -19.22 -11.72 12.70
C GLY A 174 -17.80 -11.45 12.20
N LYS A 175 -16.91 -10.84 12.99
CA LYS A 175 -15.51 -10.63 12.62
C LYS A 175 -14.72 -11.95 12.72
N LEU A 176 -13.64 -12.02 11.96
CA LEU A 176 -12.75 -13.18 11.92
C LEU A 176 -11.47 -12.92 12.72
N LYS A 177 -11.03 -13.93 13.47
CA LYS A 177 -9.70 -14.00 14.08
C LYS A 177 -8.93 -15.18 13.50
N ASN A 178 -7.62 -15.03 13.36
CA ASN A 178 -6.71 -16.09 12.95
C ASN A 178 -5.72 -16.38 14.08
N LEU A 179 -5.37 -17.64 14.26
CA LEU A 179 -4.31 -18.07 15.17
C LEU A 179 -2.99 -18.01 14.40
N VAL A 180 -2.11 -17.11 14.80
CA VAL A 180 -0.87 -16.77 14.10
C VAL A 180 0.30 -17.40 14.84
N LYS A 181 1.10 -18.20 14.13
CA LYS A 181 2.43 -18.62 14.58
C LYS A 181 3.43 -17.53 14.18
N TRP A 182 4.23 -17.04 15.14
CA TRP A 182 5.16 -15.94 14.91
C TRP A 182 6.59 -16.43 14.73
N ILE A 183 7.35 -15.77 13.87
CA ILE A 183 8.76 -16.12 13.68
C ILE A 183 9.53 -15.81 14.97
N GLY A 184 10.20 -16.83 15.52
CA GLY A 184 11.04 -16.70 16.71
C GLY A 184 10.29 -16.72 18.04
N TYR A 185 8.99 -17.03 18.04
CA TYR A 185 8.19 -17.23 19.25
C TYR A 185 7.46 -18.56 19.18
N ASN A 186 7.48 -19.31 20.29
CA ASN A 186 6.85 -20.63 20.34
C ASN A 186 5.32 -20.54 20.48
N ASP A 187 4.83 -19.49 21.15
CA ASP A 187 3.42 -19.38 21.49
C ASP A 187 2.65 -18.61 20.41
N PRO A 188 1.67 -19.25 19.74
CA PRO A 188 0.83 -18.57 18.76
C PRO A 188 -0.23 -17.71 19.44
N THR A 189 -0.68 -16.64 18.78
CA THR A 189 -1.69 -15.72 19.32
C THR A 189 -2.88 -15.52 18.39
N TRP A 190 -4.04 -15.19 18.97
CA TRP A 190 -5.27 -14.93 18.23
C TRP A 190 -5.39 -13.48 17.79
N GLU A 191 -5.07 -13.22 16.53
CA GLU A 191 -5.09 -11.88 15.95
C GLU A 191 -6.37 -11.61 15.14
N PRO A 192 -6.92 -10.38 15.21
CA PRO A 192 -7.92 -9.91 14.25
C PRO A 192 -7.42 -10.04 12.81
N GLN A 193 -8.33 -10.37 11.88
CA GLN A 193 -8.00 -10.43 10.45
C GLN A 193 -7.37 -9.14 9.90
N ASP A 194 -7.80 -7.99 10.41
CA ASP A 194 -7.26 -6.69 10.00
C ASP A 194 -5.76 -6.54 10.30
N ASN A 195 -5.22 -7.25 11.30
CA ASN A 195 -3.80 -7.23 11.64
C ASN A 195 -2.93 -7.92 10.58
N LEU A 196 -3.51 -8.83 9.79
CA LEU A 196 -2.80 -9.55 8.73
C LEU A 196 -2.72 -8.75 7.41
N ARG A 197 -3.45 -7.64 7.31
CA ARG A 197 -3.65 -6.89 6.07
C ARG A 197 -3.18 -5.45 6.23
N LEU A 198 -1.86 -5.28 6.28
CA LEU A 198 -1.20 -4.02 6.62
C LEU A 198 -1.50 -2.87 5.63
N ILE A 199 -1.49 -3.17 4.33
CA ILE A 199 -1.62 -2.14 3.27
C ILE A 199 -3.02 -2.16 2.66
N ASN A 200 -3.50 -3.36 2.30
CA ASN A 200 -4.81 -3.51 1.67
C ASN A 200 -5.72 -4.42 2.50
N LYS A 201 -6.57 -3.80 3.33
CA LYS A 201 -7.54 -4.49 4.20
C LYS A 201 -8.56 -5.35 3.44
N SER A 202 -8.75 -5.10 2.14
CA SER A 202 -9.70 -5.84 1.30
C SER A 202 -9.10 -7.08 0.63
N LYS A 203 -7.76 -7.17 0.55
CA LYS A 203 -7.06 -8.27 -0.09
C LYS A 203 -6.52 -9.23 0.97
N ARG A 204 -6.71 -10.53 0.77
CA ARG A 204 -6.08 -11.56 1.61
C ARG A 204 -4.56 -11.44 1.55
N SER A 205 -3.92 -11.56 2.70
CA SER A 205 -2.46 -11.67 2.77
C SER A 205 -1.97 -12.96 2.11
N THR A 206 -0.68 -13.04 1.82
CA THR A 206 -0.07 -14.27 1.29
C THR A 206 -0.33 -15.46 2.20
N LEU A 207 -0.14 -15.29 3.51
CA LEU A 207 -0.42 -16.31 4.52
C LEU A 207 -1.91 -16.73 4.56
N GLU A 208 -2.83 -15.78 4.43
CA GLU A 208 -4.26 -16.12 4.32
C GLU A 208 -4.50 -16.98 3.06
N ASN A 209 -3.92 -16.62 1.91
CA ASN A 209 -4.09 -17.40 0.69
C ASN A 209 -3.49 -18.81 0.81
N GLU A 210 -2.32 -18.95 1.42
CA GLU A 210 -1.67 -20.25 1.63
C GLU A 210 -2.48 -21.13 2.57
N TYR A 211 -2.94 -20.59 3.70
CA TYR A 211 -3.79 -21.30 4.64
C TYR A 211 -5.07 -21.84 3.98
N TRP A 212 -5.77 -21.01 3.22
CA TRP A 212 -7.01 -21.40 2.54
C TRP A 212 -6.82 -22.29 1.32
N LYS A 213 -5.58 -22.44 0.81
CA LYS A 213 -5.27 -23.43 -0.23
C LYS A 213 -5.06 -24.83 0.33
N LYS A 214 -4.59 -24.94 1.58
CA LYS A 214 -4.31 -26.21 2.25
C LYS A 214 -5.56 -26.90 2.82
N LYS A 215 -6.70 -26.20 2.87
CA LYS A 215 -7.94 -26.63 3.53
C LYS A 215 -9.05 -26.82 2.51
#